data_AF-I0TD21-F1
#
_entry.id   AF-I0TD21-F1
#
_cell.length_a   1.000
_cell.length_b   1.000
_cell.length_c   1.000
_cell.angle_alpha   90.00
_cell.angle_beta   90.00
_cell.angle_gamma   90.00
#
_symmetry.space_group_name_H-M   'P 1'
#
loop_
_entity.id
_entity.type
_entity.pdbx_description
1 polymer ?
#
loop_
_entity_poly.entity_id
_entity_poly.type
_entity_poly.pdbx_seq_one_letter_code
_entity_poly.pdbx_strand_id
1 'polypeptide(L)'
;MDMPISYIMVTLLIDNQLGAIIRKSQNFEELSDLISNQGLISRKLASFGPYFINAMVILKQSKVIDISDGVVQLIDYSFPDENLRSKRLDRIIKDSHALLDMCSNLSSKVIYNKLNVHL
;
A
#
# COMPACT_ATOMS: atom_id res chain seq x y z
N MET A 1 -0.35 5.08 -9.63
CA MET A 1 0.58 4.60 -8.58
C MET A 1 1.00 3.18 -8.88
N ASP A 2 2.22 2.78 -8.50
CA ASP A 2 2.73 1.42 -8.70
C ASP A 2 1.96 0.39 -7.84
N MET A 3 1.77 -0.83 -8.37
CA MET A 3 0.99 -1.90 -7.73
C MET A 3 1.50 -2.35 -6.34
N PRO A 4 2.80 -2.59 -6.09
CA PRO A 4 3.28 -2.96 -4.77
C PRO A 4 3.11 -1.82 -3.76
N ILE A 5 3.32 -0.56 -4.18
CA ILE A 5 3.08 0.59 -3.31
C ILE A 5 1.60 0.68 -2.93
N SER A 6 0.71 0.51 -3.91
CA SER A 6 -0.74 0.47 -3.69
C SER A 6 -1.14 -0.62 -2.72
N TYR A 7 -0.55 -1.81 -2.86
CA TYR A 7 -0.78 -2.93 -1.98
C TYR A 7 -0.33 -2.65 -0.52
N ILE A 8 0.85 -2.05 -0.31
CA ILE A 8 1.32 -1.67 1.04
C ILE A 8 0.41 -0.59 1.63
N MET A 9 0.02 0.41 0.82
CA MET A 9 -0.88 1.48 1.25
C MET A 9 -2.25 0.96 1.67
N VAL A 10 -2.83 0.01 0.92
CA VAL A 10 -4.08 -0.65 1.33
C VAL A 10 -3.87 -1.44 2.62
N THR A 11 -2.75 -2.12 2.79
CA THR A 11 -2.46 -2.85 4.03
C THR A 11 -2.36 -1.91 5.24
N LEU A 12 -1.85 -0.68 5.07
CA LEU A 12 -1.85 0.33 6.14
C LEU A 12 -3.25 0.70 6.64
N LEU A 13 -4.26 0.62 5.79
CA LEU A 13 -5.65 0.87 6.19
C LEU A 13 -6.16 -0.18 7.18
N ILE A 14 -5.63 -1.40 7.09
CA ILE A 14 -6.12 -2.58 7.80
C ILE A 14 -5.25 -2.88 9.03
N ASP A 15 -3.93 -2.66 8.95
CA ASP A 15 -2.99 -2.98 10.03
C ASP A 15 -2.26 -1.75 10.59
N ASN A 16 -2.69 -1.33 11.79
CA ASN A 16 -2.09 -0.21 12.52
C ASN A 16 -0.62 -0.46 12.93
N GLN A 17 -0.19 -1.72 13.06
CA GLN A 17 1.19 -2.04 13.39
C GLN A 17 2.11 -1.72 12.22
N LEU A 18 1.65 -1.91 10.98
CA LEU A 18 2.41 -1.53 9.78
C LEU A 18 2.65 -0.01 9.77
N GLY A 19 1.64 0.79 10.12
CA GLY A 19 1.82 2.24 10.27
C GLY A 19 2.82 2.61 11.38
N ALA A 20 2.87 1.84 12.47
CA ALA A 20 3.88 2.04 13.52
C ALA A 20 5.29 1.67 13.07
N ILE A 21 5.45 0.65 12.23
CA ILE A 21 6.74 0.27 11.64
C ILE A 21 7.21 1.37 10.67
N ILE A 22 6.32 1.86 9.80
CA ILE A 22 6.62 2.96 8.87
C ILE A 22 7.13 4.20 9.60
N ARG A 23 6.46 4.62 10.68
CA ARG A 23 6.90 5.79 11.47
C ARG A 23 8.26 5.61 12.15
N LYS A 24 8.72 4.37 12.35
CA LYS A 24 10.03 4.06 12.95
C LYS A 24 11.13 3.92 11.92
N SER A 25 10.77 3.72 10.65
CA SER A 25 11.72 3.45 9.56
C SER A 25 12.15 4.77 8.92
N GLN A 26 13.45 4.96 8.72
CA GLN A 26 13.97 6.14 8.00
C GLN A 26 14.01 5.92 6.49
N ASN A 27 14.11 4.67 6.06
CA ASN A 27 14.21 4.26 4.68
C ASN A 27 13.51 2.91 4.48
N PHE A 28 13.36 2.53 3.22
CA PHE A 28 12.70 1.27 2.86
C PHE A 28 13.47 0.03 3.32
N GLU A 29 14.79 0.10 3.46
CA GLU A 29 15.59 -1.03 3.96
C GLU A 29 15.14 -1.41 5.36
N GLU A 30 15.18 -0.43 6.27
CA GLU A 30 14.76 -0.59 7.66
C GLU A 30 13.31 -1.05 7.76
N LEU A 31 12.42 -0.50 6.92
CA LEU A 31 11.03 -0.93 6.84
C LEU A 31 10.92 -2.41 6.47
N SER A 32 11.61 -2.84 5.42
CA SER A 32 11.57 -4.22 4.94
C SER A 32 12.16 -5.20 5.95
N ASP A 33 13.23 -4.82 6.65
CA ASP A 33 13.84 -5.62 7.71
C ASP A 33 12.91 -5.76 8.90
N LEU A 34 12.29 -4.67 9.36
CA LEU A 34 11.35 -4.69 10.49
C LEU A 34 10.11 -5.53 10.19
N ILE A 35 9.59 -5.45 8.97
CA ILE A 35 8.46 -6.28 8.51
C ILE A 35 8.86 -7.76 8.49
N SER A 36 10.00 -8.08 7.90
CA SER A 36 10.48 -9.45 7.73
C SER A 36 10.81 -10.12 9.06
N ASN A 37 11.36 -9.35 10.00
CA ASN A 37 11.65 -9.81 11.36
C ASN A 37 10.39 -9.96 12.23
N GLN A 38 9.25 -9.41 11.81
CA GLN A 38 7.96 -9.62 12.45
C GLN A 38 7.12 -10.64 11.68
N GLY A 39 7.35 -11.93 11.97
CA GLY A 39 6.70 -13.03 11.24
C GLY A 39 5.16 -13.01 11.22
N LEU A 40 4.49 -12.34 12.16
CA LEU A 40 3.04 -12.11 12.07
C LEU A 40 2.68 -11.05 11.02
N ILE A 41 3.40 -9.94 10.96
CA ILE A 41 3.16 -8.86 9.98
C ILE A 41 3.52 -9.30 8.57
N SER A 42 4.67 -9.96 8.40
CA SER A 42 5.08 -10.55 7.13
C SER A 42 4.02 -11.54 6.59
N ARG A 43 3.50 -12.45 7.43
CA ARG A 43 2.43 -13.37 7.02
C ARG A 43 1.12 -12.66 6.70
N LYS A 44 0.75 -11.64 7.47
CA LYS A 44 -0.46 -10.84 7.18
C LYS A 44 -0.35 -10.17 5.84
N LEU A 45 0.78 -9.53 5.54
CA LEU A 45 1.05 -8.97 4.22
C LEU A 45 0.81 -10.06 3.17
N ALA A 46 1.56 -11.17 3.18
CA ALA A 46 1.38 -12.23 2.20
C ALA A 46 -0.10 -12.68 2.03
N SER A 47 -0.85 -12.78 3.14
CA SER A 47 -2.27 -13.15 3.10
C SER A 47 -3.20 -12.09 2.49
N PHE A 48 -2.84 -10.81 2.51
CA PHE A 48 -3.63 -9.73 1.90
C PHE A 48 -3.50 -9.65 0.39
N GLY A 49 -2.47 -10.27 -0.20
CA GLY A 49 -2.23 -10.25 -1.65
C GLY A 49 -3.45 -10.64 -2.48
N PRO A 50 -4.06 -11.83 -2.24
CA PRO A 50 -5.26 -12.25 -2.96
C PRO A 50 -6.45 -11.29 -2.80
N TYR A 51 -6.67 -10.73 -1.61
CA TYR A 51 -7.75 -9.76 -1.38
C TYR A 51 -7.52 -8.45 -2.13
N PHE A 52 -6.27 -7.98 -2.17
CA PHE A 52 -5.89 -6.81 -2.94
C PHE A 52 -6.12 -7.03 -4.44
N ILE A 53 -5.65 -8.14 -5.00
CA ILE A 53 -5.87 -8.48 -6.41
C ILE A 53 -7.37 -8.56 -6.74
N ASN A 54 -8.16 -9.23 -5.90
CA ASN A 54 -9.60 -9.33 -6.10
C ASN A 54 -10.27 -7.95 -6.09
N ALA A 55 -9.91 -7.08 -5.14
CA ALA A 55 -10.43 -5.71 -5.09
C ALA A 55 -10.06 -4.92 -6.36
N MET A 56 -8.81 -5.04 -6.82
CA MET A 56 -8.35 -4.39 -8.05
C MET A 56 -9.12 -4.86 -9.29
N VAL A 57 -9.39 -6.17 -9.41
CA VAL A 57 -10.19 -6.74 -10.50
C VAL A 57 -11.61 -6.17 -10.49
N ILE A 58 -12.27 -6.16 -9.32
CA ILE A 58 -13.63 -5.64 -9.17
C ILE A 58 -13.67 -4.16 -9.54
N LEU A 59 -12.75 -3.34 -9.03
CA LEU A 59 -12.71 -1.91 -9.33
C LEU A 59 -12.46 -1.63 -10.81
N LYS A 60 -11.60 -2.41 -11.48
CA LYS A 60 -11.36 -2.31 -12.92
C LYS A 60 -12.60 -2.69 -13.73
N GLN A 61 -13.26 -3.79 -13.40
CA GLN A 61 -14.48 -4.24 -14.08
C GLN A 61 -15.64 -3.26 -13.90
N SER A 62 -15.74 -2.64 -12.72
CA SER A 62 -16.70 -1.57 -12.42
C SER A 62 -16.33 -0.23 -13.05
N LYS A 63 -15.24 -0.14 -13.83
CA LYS A 63 -14.76 1.08 -14.49
C LYS A 63 -14.46 2.24 -13.52
N VAL A 64 -14.07 1.91 -12.29
CA VAL A 64 -13.64 2.91 -11.29
C VAL A 64 -12.18 3.27 -11.48
N ILE A 65 -11.37 2.27 -11.80
CA ILE A 65 -9.92 2.41 -12.04
C ILE A 65 -9.54 1.87 -13.42
N ASP A 66 -8.45 2.39 -13.97
CA ASP A 66 -7.69 1.75 -15.03
C ASP A 66 -6.36 1.19 -14.49
N ILE A 67 -5.89 0.12 -15.13
CA ILE A 67 -4.58 -0.48 -14.85
C ILE A 67 -3.88 -0.69 -16.19
N SER A 68 -2.87 0.14 -16.43
CA SER A 68 -2.03 0.18 -17.63
C SER A 68 -0.56 0.25 -17.22
N ASP A 69 0.30 -0.52 -17.88
CA ASP A 69 1.75 -0.55 -17.64
C ASP A 69 2.18 -0.71 -16.16
N GLY A 70 1.41 -1.49 -15.39
CA GLY A 70 1.67 -1.71 -13.96
C GLY A 70 1.27 -0.54 -13.05
N VAL A 71 0.66 0.50 -13.62
CA VAL A 71 0.21 1.71 -12.91
C VAL A 71 -1.30 1.67 -12.74
N VAL A 72 -1.75 1.95 -11.51
CA VAL A 72 -3.16 2.14 -11.16
C VAL A 72 -3.54 3.61 -11.30
N GLN A 73 -4.64 3.88 -12.00
CA GLN A 73 -5.20 5.22 -12.18
C GLN A 73 -6.69 5.24 -11.84
N LEU A 74 -7.16 6.27 -11.14
CA LEU A 74 -8.59 6.49 -10.92
C LEU A 74 -9.18 7.12 -12.19
N ILE A 75 -10.27 6.56 -12.70
CA ILE A 75 -10.96 7.08 -13.91
C ILE A 75 -12.40 7.54 -13.62
N ASP A 76 -12.97 7.10 -12.50
CA ASP A 76 -14.25 7.59 -12.00
C ASP A 76 -14.04 8.58 -10.85
N TYR A 77 -14.45 9.83 -11.07
CA TYR A 77 -14.36 10.94 -10.12
C TYR A 77 -15.69 11.26 -9.45
N SER A 78 -16.71 10.41 -9.60
CA SER A 78 -18.03 10.59 -8.97
C SER A 78 -18.00 10.45 -7.43
N PHE A 79 -16.82 10.18 -6.85
CA PHE A 79 -16.64 10.10 -5.41
C PHE A 79 -16.99 11.43 -4.75
N PRO A 80 -17.77 11.43 -3.65
CA PRO A 80 -18.26 12.67 -3.05
C PRO A 80 -17.11 13.51 -2.48
N ASP A 81 -17.07 14.80 -2.85
CA ASP A 81 -16.21 15.87 -2.31
C ASP A 81 -16.56 16.24 -0.84
N GLU A 82 -17.21 15.35 -0.11
CA GLU A 82 -17.53 15.58 1.28
C GLU A 82 -16.26 15.46 2.14
N ASN A 83 -16.20 16.29 3.18
CA ASN A 83 -15.06 16.40 4.08
C ASN A 83 -15.00 15.14 4.99
N LEU A 84 -14.57 14.01 4.43
CA LEU A 84 -14.40 12.69 5.09
C LEU A 84 -13.25 12.68 6.12
N ARG A 85 -12.90 13.84 6.68
CA ARG A 85 -11.79 14.00 7.61
C ARG A 85 -12.08 13.28 8.92
N SER A 86 -11.24 12.30 9.23
CA SER A 86 -11.17 11.66 10.54
C SER A 86 -9.72 11.62 11.01
N LYS A 87 -9.50 11.62 12.33
CA LYS A 87 -8.16 11.49 12.91
C LYS A 87 -7.42 10.24 12.43
N ARG A 88 -8.16 9.17 12.13
CA ARG A 88 -7.60 7.93 11.58
C ARG A 88 -7.15 8.14 10.13
N LEU A 89 -7.99 8.76 9.30
CA LEU A 89 -7.65 9.06 7.91
C LEU A 89 -6.45 10.00 7.82
N ASP A 90 -6.38 11.05 8.66
CA ASP A 90 -5.23 11.96 8.71
C ASP A 90 -3.92 11.23 9.03
N ARG A 91 -3.97 10.25 9.94
CA ARG A 91 -2.81 9.42 10.29
C ARG A 91 -2.39 8.53 9.13
N ILE A 92 -3.36 7.87 8.50
CA ILE A 92 -3.12 7.02 7.32
C ILE A 92 -2.47 7.84 6.20
N ILE A 93 -2.99 9.04 5.92
CA ILE A 93 -2.43 9.92 4.88
C ILE A 93 -0.98 10.28 5.20
N LYS A 94 -0.67 10.63 6.45
CA LYS A 94 0.71 10.92 6.87
C LYS A 94 1.64 9.71 6.73
N ASP A 95 1.21 8.54 7.21
CA ASP A 95 1.98 7.30 7.09
C ASP A 95 2.19 6.93 5.60
N SER A 96 1.19 7.18 4.76
CA SER A 96 1.25 6.91 3.31
C SER A 96 2.23 7.84 2.59
N HIS A 97 2.27 9.12 2.93
CA HIS A 97 3.27 10.03 2.37
C HIS A 97 4.69 9.62 2.76
N ALA A 98 4.92 9.28 4.03
CA ALA A 98 6.23 8.79 4.48
C ALA A 98 6.65 7.51 3.73
N LEU A 99 5.70 6.61 3.46
CA LEU A 99 5.95 5.43 2.64
C LEU A 99 6.34 5.78 1.20
N LEU A 100 5.60 6.70 0.57
CA LEU A 100 5.89 7.15 -0.79
C LEU A 100 7.29 7.76 -0.89
N ASP A 101 7.67 8.59 0.09
CA ASP A 101 9.00 9.19 0.15
C ASP A 101 10.09 8.12 0.27
N MET A 102 9.91 7.13 1.14
CA MET A 102 10.84 5.99 1.29
C MET A 102 10.96 5.15 0.01
N CYS A 103 9.90 5.03 -0.77
CA CYS A 103 9.86 4.24 -2.00
C CYS A 103 10.22 5.02 -3.27
N SER A 104 10.35 6.35 -3.19
CA SER A 104 10.43 7.26 -4.34
C SER A 104 11.51 6.93 -5.38
N ASN A 105 12.64 6.35 -4.95
CA ASN A 105 13.77 5.99 -5.80
C ASN A 105 13.92 4.48 -6.04
N LEU A 106 12.91 3.68 -5.66
CA LEU A 106 12.94 2.23 -5.80
C LEU A 106 12.12 1.77 -6.99
N SER A 107 12.64 0.76 -7.70
CA SER A 107 11.84 0.05 -8.69
C SER A 107 10.83 -0.89 -8.02
N SER A 108 9.71 -1.14 -8.67
CA SER A 108 8.69 -2.10 -8.26
C SER A 108 9.29 -3.47 -7.92
N LYS A 109 10.25 -3.91 -8.75
CA LYS A 109 10.96 -5.18 -8.58
C LYS A 109 11.71 -5.25 -7.25
N VAL A 110 12.36 -4.16 -6.84
CA VAL A 110 13.06 -4.10 -5.55
C VAL A 110 12.07 -4.20 -4.40
N ILE A 111 10.95 -3.48 -4.49
CA ILE A 111 9.91 -3.48 -3.46
C ILE A 111 9.30 -4.89 -3.30
N TYR A 112 8.96 -5.56 -4.40
CA TYR A 112 8.43 -6.93 -4.40
C TYR A 112 9.38 -7.92 -3.73
N ASN A 113 10.64 -7.91 -4.17
CA ASN A 113 11.63 -8.87 -3.69
C ASN A 113 11.90 -8.72 -2.19
N LYS A 114 11.96 -7.49 -1.69
CA LYS A 114 12.28 -7.24 -0.27
C LYS A 114 11.12 -7.48 0.68
N LEU A 115 9.88 -7.26 0.23
CA LEU A 115 8.71 -7.51 1.06
C LEU A 115 8.14 -8.93 0.89
N ASN A 116 8.78 -9.74 0.03
CA ASN A 116 8.31 -11.07 -0.34
C ASN A 116 6.83 -11.08 -0.76
N VAL A 117 6.42 -10.01 -1.46
CA VAL A 117 5.05 -9.87 -1.95
C VAL A 117 4.99 -10.64 -3.27
N HIS A 118 4.44 -11.85 -3.22
CA HIS A 118 4.10 -12.61 -4.42
C HIS A 118 2.68 -12.21 -4.82
N LEU A 119 2.54 -11.36 -5.84
CA LEU A 119 1.26 -11.11 -6.51
C LEU A 119 1.02 -12.14 -7.60
#